data_AF-A0A183A4S6-F1
#
_entry.id   AF-A0A183A4S6-F1
#
_cell.length_a   1.000
_cell.length_b   1.000
_cell.length_c   1.000
_cell.angle_alpha   90.00
_cell.angle_beta   90.00
_cell.angle_gamma   90.00
#
_symmetry.space_group_name_H-M   'P 1'
#
loop_
_entity.id
_entity.type
_entity.pdbx_description
1 polymer ?
#
loop_
_entity_poly.entity_id
_entity_poly.type
_entity_poly.pdbx_seq_one_letter_code
_entity_poly.pdbx_strand_id
1 'polypeptide(L)'
;MQLSYQNNDAQRHSGKLFPSHYPPQFILHIDELEVELYLARLESLMDQRPLLLNSVLLRQNPHNVSDWLKRVELLKPRGAREQIAAFMEAITSVDPGKIDLTMPVVLCCSISLHHYFVILE
;
A
#
# COMPACT_ATOMS: atom_id res chain seq x y z
N MET A 1 1.46 50.29 -17.45
CA MET A 1 1.30 48.87 -17.82
C MET A 1 1.09 48.08 -16.53
N GLN A 2 -0.15 47.89 -16.11
CA GLN A 2 -0.55 46.97 -15.04
C GLN A 2 -1.83 46.31 -15.55
N LEU A 3 -1.73 45.03 -15.91
CA LEU A 3 -2.86 44.21 -16.32
C LEU A 3 -3.64 43.83 -15.05
N SER A 4 -4.91 44.24 -14.99
CA SER A 4 -5.86 43.79 -13.98
C SER A 4 -6.22 42.33 -14.26
N TYR A 5 -5.80 41.43 -13.39
CA TYR A 5 -6.30 40.05 -13.38
C TYR A 5 -7.76 40.06 -12.92
N GLN A 6 -8.70 39.92 -13.86
CA GLN A 6 -10.07 39.53 -13.59
C GLN A 6 -10.07 38.05 -13.17
N ASN A 7 -10.26 37.77 -11.88
CA ASN A 7 -10.52 36.41 -11.38
C ASN A 7 -11.99 36.05 -11.64
N ASN A 8 -12.24 35.25 -12.68
CA ASN A 8 -13.57 34.79 -13.10
C ASN A 8 -13.94 33.38 -12.63
N ASP A 9 -13.21 32.81 -11.68
CA ASP A 9 -13.48 31.44 -11.20
C ASP A 9 -14.28 31.42 -9.88
N ALA A 10 -15.19 32.38 -9.74
CA ALA A 10 -16.26 32.26 -8.78
C ALA A 10 -17.25 31.18 -9.28
N GLN A 11 -17.49 30.20 -8.41
CA GLN A 11 -18.56 29.19 -8.50
C GLN A 11 -18.23 27.93 -9.32
N ARG A 12 -17.61 26.92 -8.69
CA ARG A 12 -18.00 25.50 -8.83
C ARG A 12 -17.25 24.62 -7.82
N HIS A 13 -18.02 23.74 -7.18
CA HIS A 13 -17.67 22.79 -6.11
C HIS A 13 -17.68 23.36 -4.69
N SER A 14 -18.91 23.33 -4.15
CA SER A 14 -19.30 23.42 -2.75
C SER A 14 -18.20 22.94 -1.79
N GLY A 15 -17.57 23.91 -1.13
CA GLY A 15 -16.61 23.66 -0.07
C GLY A 15 -17.30 22.96 1.09
N LYS A 16 -16.81 21.77 1.44
CA LYS A 16 -16.89 21.34 2.84
C LYS A 16 -16.01 22.30 3.60
N LEU A 17 -16.63 23.34 4.16
CA LEU A 17 -15.98 24.37 4.95
C LEU A 17 -15.42 23.68 6.20
N PHE A 18 -14.16 23.24 6.13
CA PHE A 18 -13.43 22.90 7.35
C PHE A 18 -13.38 24.18 8.18
N PRO A 19 -13.84 24.17 9.45
CA PRO A 19 -13.84 25.37 10.27
C PRO A 19 -12.43 25.98 10.31
N SER A 20 -12.26 27.19 9.78
CA SER A 20 -10.98 27.92 9.86
C SER A 20 -10.62 28.28 11.31
N HIS A 21 -11.62 28.25 12.19
CA HIS A 21 -11.45 28.48 13.61
C HIS A 21 -11.89 27.22 14.34
N TYR A 22 -10.91 26.48 14.87
CA TYR A 22 -11.20 25.47 15.88
C TYR A 22 -11.83 26.18 17.07
N PRO A 23 -13.02 25.75 17.54
CA PRO A 23 -13.65 26.38 18.69
C PRO A 23 -12.70 26.30 19.89
N PRO A 24 -12.49 27.42 20.60
CA PRO A 24 -11.63 27.42 21.77
C PRO A 24 -12.26 26.50 22.81
N GLN A 25 -11.52 25.45 23.17
CA GLN A 25 -11.85 24.44 24.18
C GLN A 25 -12.75 23.28 23.76
N PHE A 26 -12.64 22.82 22.51
CA PHE A 26 -12.75 21.36 22.31
C PHE A 26 -11.46 20.71 22.84
N ILE A 27 -11.24 20.79 24.16
CA ILE A 27 -10.38 19.82 24.81
C ILE A 27 -11.20 18.54 24.71
N LEU A 28 -10.91 17.74 23.69
CA LEU A 28 -11.25 16.33 23.78
C LEU A 28 -10.69 15.89 25.13
N HIS A 29 -11.57 15.56 26.07
CA HIS A 29 -11.16 14.79 27.23
C HIS A 29 -10.88 13.40 26.67
N ILE A 30 -9.74 13.27 25.98
CA ILE A 30 -9.25 11.99 25.50
C ILE A 30 -8.70 11.35 26.76
N ASP A 31 -9.36 10.30 27.19
CA ASP A 31 -8.87 9.54 28.33
C ASP A 31 -7.43 9.09 28.02
N GLU A 32 -6.52 9.19 28.99
CA GLU A 32 -5.10 8.87 28.80
C GLU A 32 -4.92 7.45 28.24
N LEU A 33 -5.79 6.52 28.67
CA LEU A 33 -5.88 5.16 28.14
C LEU A 33 -6.28 5.11 26.64
N GLU A 34 -7.16 6.00 26.19
CA GLU A 34 -7.57 6.07 24.79
C GLU A 34 -6.41 6.58 23.92
N VAL A 35 -5.64 7.57 24.42
CA VAL A 35 -4.40 8.03 23.77
C VAL A 35 -3.40 6.89 23.64
N GLU A 36 -3.15 6.14 24.72
CA GLU A 36 -2.23 5.00 24.72
C GLU A 36 -2.66 3.92 23.71
N LEU A 37 -3.95 3.59 23.65
CA LEU A 37 -4.48 2.65 22.66
C LEU A 37 -4.29 3.13 21.22
N TYR A 38 -4.52 4.41 20.94
CA TYR A 38 -4.28 4.98 19.61
C TYR A 38 -2.80 4.98 19.24
N LEU A 39 -1.91 5.29 20.19
CA LEU A 39 -0.47 5.25 19.96
C LEU A 39 0.01 3.82 19.68
N ALA A 40 -0.40 2.84 20.48
CA ALA A 40 -0.08 1.44 20.25
C ALA A 40 -0.58 0.95 18.88
N ARG A 41 -1.78 1.38 18.47
CA ARG A 41 -2.32 1.08 17.14
C ARG A 41 -1.51 1.75 16.03
N LEU A 42 -1.11 3.00 16.22
CA LEU A 42 -0.29 3.75 15.26
C LEU A 42 1.06 3.07 15.07
N GLU A 43 1.76 2.72 16.14
CA GLU A 43 3.04 2.01 16.10
C GLU A 43 2.92 0.71 15.31
N SER A 44 1.89 -0.10 15.58
CA SER A 44 1.60 -1.32 14.83
C SER A 44 1.39 -1.08 13.32
N LEU A 45 0.78 0.05 12.94
CA LEU A 45 0.61 0.44 11.54
C LEU A 45 1.92 0.94 10.92
N MET A 46 2.74 1.65 11.69
CA MET A 46 4.04 2.15 11.23
C MET A 46 5.00 0.99 10.91
N ASP A 47 5.00 -0.07 11.71
CA ASP A 47 5.76 -1.29 11.44
C ASP A 47 5.30 -2.01 10.17
N GLN A 48 4.01 -1.96 9.87
CA GLN A 48 3.41 -2.62 8.71
C GLN A 48 3.36 -1.75 7.46
N ARG A 49 3.75 -0.47 7.56
CA ARG A 49 3.76 0.50 6.46
C ARG A 49 4.29 -0.05 5.14
N PRO A 50 5.44 -0.74 5.05
CA PRO A 50 5.93 -1.24 3.76
C PRO A 50 4.97 -2.24 3.10
N LEU A 51 4.33 -3.11 3.89
CA LEU A 51 3.35 -4.09 3.40
C LEU A 51 2.03 -3.41 3.00
N LEU A 52 1.58 -2.42 3.77
CA LEU A 52 0.38 -1.64 3.47
C LEU A 52 0.55 -0.83 2.19
N LEU A 53 1.69 -0.17 2.02
CA LEU A 53 2.03 0.58 0.81
C LEU A 53 2.09 -0.35 -0.40
N ASN A 54 2.76 -1.49 -0.29
CA ASN A 54 2.78 -2.51 -1.35
C ASN A 54 1.37 -2.95 -1.75
N SER A 55 0.46 -3.10 -0.78
CA SER A 55 -0.93 -3.46 -1.05
C SER A 55 -1.71 -2.37 -1.80
N VAL A 56 -1.35 -1.09 -1.64
CA VAL A 56 -1.92 0.01 -2.44
C VAL A 56 -1.38 -0.01 -3.87
N LEU A 57 -0.07 -0.20 -4.03
CA LEU A 57 0.59 -0.26 -5.34
C LEU A 57 -0.01 -1.37 -6.22
N LEU A 58 -0.22 -2.56 -5.66
CA LEU A 58 -0.81 -3.69 -6.38
C LEU A 58 -2.29 -3.48 -6.75
N ARG A 59 -3.04 -2.70 -5.98
CA ARG A 59 -4.42 -2.32 -6.36
C ARG A 59 -4.45 -1.28 -7.48
N GLN A 60 -3.42 -0.43 -7.55
CA GLN A 60 -3.27 0.56 -8.61
C GLN A 60 -2.82 -0.10 -9.93
N ASN A 61 -1.82 -0.99 -9.86
CA ASN A 61 -1.35 -1.77 -11.00
C ASN A 61 -1.09 -3.24 -10.60
N PRO A 62 -2.10 -4.12 -10.77
CA PRO A 62 -1.97 -5.53 -10.42
C PRO A 62 -1.03 -6.30 -11.36
N HIS A 63 -0.67 -5.74 -12.51
CA HIS A 63 0.21 -6.38 -13.49
C HIS A 63 1.69 -6.12 -13.25
N ASN A 64 2.04 -5.30 -12.24
CA ASN A 64 3.43 -5.00 -11.91
C ASN A 64 4.08 -6.15 -11.14
N VAL A 65 4.88 -6.95 -11.85
CA VAL A 65 5.58 -8.10 -11.27
C VAL A 65 6.65 -7.70 -10.24
N SER A 66 7.28 -6.52 -10.39
CA SER A 66 8.28 -6.05 -9.43
C SER A 66 7.68 -5.85 -8.04
N ASP A 67 6.46 -5.32 -7.97
CA ASP A 67 5.79 -5.08 -6.70
C ASP A 67 5.27 -6.38 -6.07
N TRP A 68 4.88 -7.38 -6.88
CA TRP A 68 4.60 -8.73 -6.39
C TRP A 68 5.84 -9.38 -5.75
N LEU A 69 7.02 -9.26 -6.37
CA LEU A 69 8.26 -9.78 -5.79
C LEU A 69 8.62 -9.08 -4.47
N LYS A 70 8.51 -7.75 -4.42
CA LYS A 70 8.69 -7.00 -3.17
C LYS A 70 7.73 -7.48 -2.08
N ARG A 71 6.48 -7.82 -2.43
CA ARG A 71 5.50 -8.38 -1.49
C ARG A 71 6.00 -9.68 -0.87
N VAL A 72 6.55 -10.59 -1.67
CA VAL A 72 7.09 -11.87 -1.18
C VAL A 72 8.24 -11.63 -0.21
N GLU A 73 9.14 -10.70 -0.53
CA GLU A 73 10.22 -10.32 0.37
C GLU A 73 9.71 -9.75 1.70
N LEU A 74 8.70 -8.88 1.67
CA LEU A 74 8.07 -8.33 2.87
C LEU A 74 7.32 -9.38 3.71
N LEU A 75 6.92 -10.50 3.10
CA LEU A 75 6.22 -11.60 3.77
C LEU A 75 7.17 -12.66 4.34
N LYS A 76 8.48 -12.60 4.06
CA LYS A 76 9.51 -13.45 4.70
C LYS A 76 9.31 -13.64 6.22
N PRO A 77 9.12 -12.59 7.04
CA PRO A 77 8.94 -12.75 8.48
C PRO A 77 7.60 -13.39 8.89
N ARG A 78 6.59 -13.42 8.01
CA ARG A 78 5.28 -14.02 8.31
C ARG A 78 5.25 -15.53 8.05
N GLY A 79 6.13 -16.03 7.18
CA GLY A 79 6.30 -17.45 6.89
C GLY A 79 6.15 -17.81 5.42
N ALA A 80 6.34 -19.08 5.10
CA ALA A 80 6.25 -19.59 3.74
C ALA A 80 4.81 -19.64 3.20
N ARG A 81 3.82 -19.83 4.09
CA ARG A 81 2.40 -19.95 3.70
C ARG A 81 1.89 -18.67 3.06
N GLU A 82 2.20 -17.53 3.64
CA GLU A 82 1.82 -16.21 3.17
C GLU A 82 2.51 -15.86 1.85
N GLN A 83 3.79 -16.26 1.69
CA GLN A 83 4.53 -16.10 0.44
C GLN A 83 3.89 -16.89 -0.69
N ILE A 84 3.53 -18.16 -0.45
CA ILE A 84 2.84 -19.00 -1.44
C ILE A 84 1.49 -18.40 -1.81
N ALA A 85 0.72 -17.90 -0.83
CA ALA A 85 -0.55 -17.24 -1.09
C ALA A 85 -0.38 -16.00 -1.99
N ALA A 86 0.64 -15.17 -1.73
CA ALA A 86 0.94 -13.99 -2.57
C ALA A 86 1.36 -14.39 -4.00
N PHE A 87 2.12 -15.48 -4.16
CA PHE A 87 2.45 -16.00 -5.50
C PHE A 87 1.21 -16.52 -6.23
N MET A 88 0.33 -17.25 -5.55
CA MET A 88 -0.93 -17.72 -6.15
C MET A 88 -1.79 -16.54 -6.61
N GLU A 89 -1.90 -15.49 -5.78
CA GLU A 89 -2.63 -14.28 -6.13
C GLU A 89 -1.99 -13.52 -7.30
N ALA A 90 -0.66 -13.50 -7.38
CA ALA A 90 0.05 -12.89 -8.50
C ALA A 90 -0.23 -13.61 -9.82
N ILE A 91 -0.20 -14.96 -9.81
CA ILE A 91 -0.43 -15.77 -11.02
C ILE A 91 -1.87 -15.58 -11.53
N THR A 92 -2.85 -15.42 -10.64
CA THR A 92 -4.24 -15.19 -11.05
C THR A 92 -4.53 -13.75 -11.50
N SER A 93 -3.74 -12.78 -11.05
CA SER A 93 -4.00 -11.34 -11.28
C SER A 93 -3.21 -10.74 -12.44
N VAL A 94 -2.08 -11.35 -12.82
CA VAL A 94 -1.17 -10.79 -13.85
C VAL A 94 -1.54 -11.31 -15.24
N ASP A 95 -1.95 -10.41 -16.13
CA ASP A 95 -2.13 -10.70 -17.55
C ASP A 95 -0.78 -10.62 -18.28
N PRO A 96 -0.31 -11.71 -18.94
CA PRO A 96 1.01 -11.72 -19.59
C PRO A 96 1.16 -10.72 -20.74
N GLY A 97 0.05 -10.28 -21.36
CA GLY A 97 0.07 -9.31 -22.45
C GLY A 97 0.20 -7.84 -22.03
N LYS A 98 0.11 -7.54 -20.73
CA LYS A 98 0.15 -6.16 -20.19
C LYS A 98 1.34 -5.93 -19.26
N ILE A 99 2.33 -6.83 -19.28
CA ILE A 99 3.50 -6.75 -18.42
C ILE A 99 4.49 -5.76 -19.03
N ASP A 100 4.78 -4.67 -18.32
CA ASP A 100 5.67 -3.61 -18.79
C ASP A 100 7.15 -4.01 -18.83
N LEU A 101 7.54 -5.12 -18.19
CA LEU A 101 8.94 -5.51 -18.00
C LEU A 101 9.15 -7.01 -18.18
N THR A 102 9.98 -7.34 -19.17
CA THR A 102 10.53 -8.67 -19.45
C THR A 102 11.24 -9.26 -18.22
N MET A 103 10.64 -10.33 -17.69
CA MET A 103 11.18 -11.38 -16.80
C MET A 103 11.27 -11.08 -15.30
N PRO A 104 10.33 -11.68 -14.53
CA PRO A 104 10.70 -12.77 -13.61
C PRO A 104 9.67 -13.91 -13.47
N VAL A 105 8.54 -13.92 -14.19
CA VAL A 105 7.56 -15.03 -14.11
C VAL A 105 8.20 -16.38 -14.51
N VAL A 106 9.11 -16.36 -15.50
CA VAL A 106 9.91 -17.53 -15.91
C VAL A 106 10.95 -17.91 -14.84
N LEU A 107 11.45 -16.94 -14.06
CA LEU A 107 12.32 -17.19 -12.91
C LEU A 107 11.54 -17.82 -11.75
N CYS A 108 10.25 -17.49 -11.58
CA CYS A 108 9.38 -18.17 -10.62
C CYS A 108 9.19 -19.66 -10.97
N CYS A 109 9.08 -20.01 -12.26
CA CYS A 109 9.12 -21.41 -12.69
C CYS A 109 10.47 -22.09 -12.38
N SER A 110 11.59 -21.37 -12.50
CA SER A 110 12.92 -21.90 -12.14
C SER A 110 13.13 -22.03 -10.62
N ILE A 111 12.59 -21.11 -9.81
CA ILE A 111 12.74 -21.10 -8.36
C ILE A 111 11.79 -22.09 -7.68
N SER A 112 10.59 -22.34 -8.22
CA SER A 112 9.74 -23.44 -7.74
C SER A 112 10.48 -24.78 -7.80
N LEU A 113 11.25 -25.05 -8.86
CA LEU A 113 12.09 -26.25 -8.98
C LEU A 113 13.25 -26.29 -7.96
N HIS A 114 13.85 -25.15 -7.62
CA HIS A 114 14.96 -25.10 -6.67
C HIS A 114 14.51 -25.12 -5.19
N HIS A 115 13.30 -24.63 -4.90
CA HIS A 115 12.76 -24.63 -3.54
C HIS A 115 12.19 -26.00 -3.12
N TYR A 116 11.66 -26.80 -4.07
CA TYR A 116 11.35 -28.21 -3.80
C TYR A 116 12.61 -29.04 -3.46
N PHE A 117 13.79 -28.63 -3.94
CA PHE A 117 15.07 -29.28 -3.59
C PHE A 117 15.52 -28.98 -2.14
N VAL A 118 15.22 -27.78 -1.61
CA VAL A 118 15.57 -27.38 -0.23
C VAL A 118 14.58 -27.91 0.82
N ILE A 119 13.39 -28.40 0.41
CA ILE A 119 12.40 -28.99 1.33
C ILE A 119 12.53 -30.53 1.43
N LEU A 120 13.41 -31.16 0.63
CA LEU A 120 13.65 -32.62 0.62
C LEU A 120 14.98 -33.05 1.26
N GLU A 121 15.71 -32.13 1.89
CA GLU A 121 16.92 -32.39 2.71
C GLU A 121 16.76 -31.74 4.09
#